data_AF-A0A2A8HNQ9-F1
#
_entry.id   AF-A0A2A8HNQ9-F1
#
_cell.length_a   1.000
_cell.length_b   1.000
_cell.length_c   1.000
_cell.angle_alpha   90.00
_cell.angle_beta   90.00
_cell.angle_gamma   90.00
#
_symmetry.space_group_name_H-M   'P 1'
#
loop_
_entity.id
_entity.type
_entity.pdbx_description
1 polymer ?
#
loop_
_entity_poly.entity_id
_entity_poly.type
_entity_poly.pdbx_seq_one_letter_code
_entity_poly.pdbx_strand_id
1 'polypeptide(L)' 'MPDTHASIVLVVEDEYFIADDLARALRDAGATVLGPVPNAEMARRIVSDSFVDLVLLDLNLDG' A
#
# COMPACT_ATOMS: atom_id res chain seq x y z
N MET A 1 -11.94 -20.92 -11.46
CA MET A 1 -10.49 -20.62 -11.50
C MET A 1 -10.30 -19.43 -10.58
N PRO A 2 -9.32 -19.41 -9.66
CA PRO A 2 -9.09 -18.19 -8.90
C PRO A 2 -8.63 -17.13 -9.93
N ASP A 3 -9.29 -15.97 -9.93
CA ASP A 3 -8.98 -14.88 -10.82
C ASP A 3 -7.56 -14.38 -10.52
N THR A 4 -6.61 -14.69 -11.39
CA THR A 4 -5.18 -14.36 -11.20
C THR A 4 -4.91 -12.90 -11.55
N HIS A 5 -5.67 -11.96 -10.97
CA HIS A 5 -5.28 -10.56 -11.05
C HIS A 5 -4.28 -10.27 -9.92
N ALA A 6 -3.16 -9.63 -10.26
CA ALA A 6 -2.20 -9.20 -9.24
C ALA A 6 -2.90 -8.19 -8.31
N SER A 7 -2.90 -8.47 -7.00
CA SER A 7 -3.52 -7.60 -6.01
C SER A 7 -2.84 -6.24 -6.00
N ILE A 8 -3.62 -5.17 -6.11
CA ILE A 8 -3.16 -3.80 -5.98
C ILE A 8 -3.21 -3.42 -4.51
N VAL A 9 -2.04 -3.19 -3.92
CA VAL A 9 -1.88 -2.90 -2.49
C VAL A 9 -1.36 -1.47 -2.30
N LEU A 10 -2.04 -0.70 -1.47
CA LEU A 10 -1.58 0.63 -1.04
C LEU A 10 -0.92 0.51 0.33
N VAL A 11 0.30 1.02 0.47
CA VAL A 11 1.03 1.05 1.75
C VAL A 11 0.96 2.47 2.31
N VAL A 12 0.52 2.61 3.55
CA VAL A 12 0.41 3.88 4.27
C VAL A 12 1.25 3.78 5.54
N GLU A 13 2.39 4.45 5.52
CA GLU A 13 3.46 4.32 6.50
C GLU A 13 4.28 5.62 6.47
N ASP A 14 4.45 6.27 7.63
CA ASP A 14 5.17 7.55 7.75
C ASP A 14 6.69 7.33 7.72
N GLU A 15 7.15 6.17 8.18
CA GLU A 15 8.55 5.76 8.11
C GLU A 15 8.93 5.17 6.73
N TYR A 16 9.66 5.95 5.93
CA TYR A 16 10.08 5.56 4.58
C TYR A 16 10.77 4.18 4.50
N PHE A 17 11.64 3.85 5.46
CA PHE A 17 12.38 2.58 5.43
C PHE A 17 11.48 1.38 5.65
N ILE A 18 10.51 1.48 6.57
CA ILE A 18 9.50 0.44 6.81
C ILE A 18 8.60 0.32 5.58
N ALA A 19 8.19 1.45 5.02
CA ALA A 19 7.31 1.50 3.86
C ALA A 19 7.95 0.85 2.62
N ASP A 20 9.25 1.11 2.37
CA ASP A 20 9.99 0.50 1.26
C ASP A 20 10.20 -1.01 1.45
N ASP A 21 10.54 -1.44 2.67
CA ASP A 21 10.72 -2.88 2.96
C ASP A 21 9.41 -3.65 2.76
N LEU A 22 8.30 -3.12 3.27
CA LEU A 22 6.97 -3.69 3.08
C LEU A 22 6.57 -3.71 1.59
N ALA A 23 6.82 -2.61 0.88
CA ALA A 23 6.55 -2.53 -0.56
C ALA A 23 7.36 -3.55 -1.36
N ARG A 24 8.63 -3.80 -0.99
CA ARG A 24 9.47 -4.83 -1.62
C ARG A 24 8.93 -6.23 -1.35
N ALA A 25 8.60 -6.55 -0.10
CA ALA A 25 8.04 -7.85 0.27
C ALA A 25 6.71 -8.15 -0.48
N LEU A 26 5.85 -7.15 -0.63
CA LEU A 26 4.59 -7.28 -1.38
C LEU A 26 4.83 -7.50 -2.88
N ARG A 27 5.77 -6.76 -3.48
CA ARG A 27 6.14 -6.95 -4.89
C ARG A 27 6.75 -8.33 -5.13
N ASP A 28 7.59 -8.81 -4.23
CA ASP A 28 8.19 -10.16 -4.29
C ASP A 28 7.12 -11.25 -4.16
N ALA A 29 6.03 -10.98 -3.45
CA ALA A 29 4.85 -11.85 -3.37
C ALA A 29 3.91 -11.77 -4.60
N GLY A 30 4.25 -10.94 -5.59
CA GLY A 30 3.48 -10.79 -6.84
C GLY A 30 2.38 -9.72 -6.81
N ALA A 31 2.35 -8.86 -5.77
CA ALA A 31 1.41 -7.75 -5.70
C ALA A 31 1.92 -6.51 -6.45
N THR A 32 0.98 -5.67 -6.91
CA THR A 32 1.28 -4.34 -7.44
C THR A 32 1.14 -3.31 -6.33
N VAL A 33 2.25 -2.64 -5.96
CA VAL A 33 2.22 -1.66 -4.86
C VAL A 33 2.00 -0.25 -5.39
N LEU A 34 0.88 0.39 -5.00
CA LEU A 34 0.56 1.78 -5.32
C LEU A 34 1.16 2.72 -4.28
N GLY A 35 2.47 2.93 -4.37
CA GLY A 35 3.22 3.86 -3.53
C GLY A 35 3.25 3.45 -2.04
N PRO A 36 4.33 3.78 -1.34
CA PRO A 36 4.22 4.11 0.07
C PRO A 36 3.77 5.58 0.20
N VAL A 37 2.73 5.84 0.99
CA VAL A 37 2.28 7.20 1.32
C VAL A 37 2.37 7.47 2.82
N PRO A 38 2.78 8.68 3.25
CA PRO A 38 3.11 8.94 4.64
C PRO A 38 1.90 9.20 5.54
N ASN A 39 0.68 9.29 5.00
CA ASN A 39 -0.49 9.60 5.80
C ASN A 39 -1.80 9.17 5.14
N ALA A 40 -2.84 9.11 5.97
CA ALA A 40 -4.18 8.72 5.56
C ALA A 40 -4.83 9.72 4.57
N GLU A 41 -4.43 11.00 4.54
CA GLU A 41 -5.00 11.96 3.58
C GLU A 41 -4.57 11.62 2.16
N MET A 42 -3.28 11.38 1.93
CA MET A 42 -2.76 10.94 0.63
C MET A 42 -3.35 9.58 0.24
N ALA A 43 -3.48 8.66 1.20
CA ALA A 43 -4.09 7.37 0.96
C ALA A 43 -5.54 7.49 0.45
N ARG A 44 -6.35 8.35 1.09
CA ARG A 44 -7.74 8.59 0.68
C ARG A 44 -7.85 9.16 -0.73
N ARG A 45 -6.93 10.03 -1.13
CA ARG A 45 -6.88 10.56 -2.51
C ARG A 45 -6.63 9.43 -3.51
N ILE A 46 -5.64 8.58 -3.24
CA ILE A 46 -5.33 7.43 -4.11
C ILE A 46 -6.51 6.46 -4.22
N VAL A 47 -7.14 6.10 -3.10
CA VAL A 47 -8.30 5.19 -3.12
C VAL A 47 -9.51 5.81 -3.83
N SER A 48 -9.62 7.16 -3.85
CA SER A 48 -10.69 7.84 -4.58
C SER A 48 -10.44 7.87 -6.09
N ASP A 49 -9.17 7.95 -6.50
CA ASP A 49 -8.75 8.09 -7.90
C ASP A 49 -8.37 6.76 -8.57
N SER A 50 -8.23 5.67 -7.80
CA SER A 50 -7.70 4.38 -8.28
C SER A 50 -8.34 3.19 -7.56
N PHE A 51 -8.39 2.05 -8.25
CA PHE A 51 -8.83 0.79 -7.66
C PHE A 51 -7.71 0.16 -6.83
N VAL A 52 -8.00 -0.17 -5.57
CA VAL A 52 -7.08 -0.78 -4.61
C VAL A 52 -7.79 -1.98 -3.99
N ASP A 53 -7.15 -3.16 -4.03
CA ASP A 53 -7.69 -4.38 -3.43
C ASP A 53 -7.49 -4.42 -1.91
N LEU A 54 -6.36 -3.87 -1.45
CA LEU A 54 -5.96 -3.88 -0.05
C LEU A 54 -5.21 -2.60 0.33
N VAL A 55 -5.49 -2.09 1.52
CA VAL A 55 -4.71 -1.01 2.13
C VAL A 55 -4.02 -1.55 3.38
N LEU A 56 -2.70 -1.43 3.43
CA LEU A 56 -1.90 -1.64 4.63
C LEU A 56 -1.67 -0.27 5.27
N LEU A 57 -2.26 -0.08 6.44
CA LEU A 57 -2.24 1.16 7.19
C LEU A 57 -1.46 0.94 8.46
N ASP A 58 -0.38 1.69 8.65
CA ASP A 58 0.27 1.76 9.95
C ASP A 58 -0.69 2.34 10.99
N LEU A 59 -0.73 1.72 12.17
CA LEU A 59 -1.60 2.17 13.27
C LEU A 59 -1.04 3.40 13.97
N ASN A 60 0.24 3.69 13.76
CA ASN A 60 1.00 4.69 14.51
C ASN A 60 1.52 5.81 13.62
N LEU A 61 0.75 6.20 12.59
CA LEU A 61 1.09 7.30 11.66
C LEU A 61 1.41 8.66 12.32
N ASP A 62 1.24 8.79 13.64
CA ASP A 62 1.56 9.99 14.44
C ASP A 62 2.67 9.75 15.50
N GLY A 63 3.19 8.53 15.64
CA GLY A 63 4.22 8.15 16.62
C GLY A 63 3.71 7.73 18.01
#